data_AF-A0A6A7ABN2-F1
#
_entry.id   AF-A0A6A7ABN2-F1
#
_cell.length_a   1.000
_cell.length_b   1.000
_cell.length_c   1.000
_cell.angle_alpha   90.00
_cell.angle_beta   90.00
_cell.angle_gamma   90.00
#
_symmetry.space_group_name_H-M   'P 1'
#
loop_
_entity.id
_entity.type
_entity.pdbx_description
1 polymer ?
#
loop_
_entity_poly.entity_id
_entity_poly.type
_entity_poly.pdbx_seq_one_letter_code
_entity_poly.pdbx_strand_id
1 'polypeptide(L)'
;MQSFAILTLLAAAAFAAPAPQSAALVPSGSITTWQNNACSDNDGSRNNLQNLPDQECRSLGGFSLQVDFLRQTSCEFRVYTSSTSCDGTPAAVFKPSSVCHDTTNFHAYKIVC
;
A
#
# COMPACT_ATOMS: atom_id res chain seq x y z
N MET A 1 -59.75 -2.63 -44.86
CA MET A 1 -58.69 -3.38 -44.14
C MET A 1 -57.38 -2.67 -44.41
N GLN A 2 -56.86 -1.91 -43.45
CA GLN A 2 -55.46 -1.44 -43.42
C GLN A 2 -55.24 -0.78 -42.05
N SER A 3 -54.81 -1.59 -41.09
CA SER A 3 -54.31 -1.12 -39.80
C SER A 3 -52.79 -1.06 -39.89
N PHE A 4 -52.23 0.13 -39.94
CA PHE A 4 -50.83 0.39 -39.63
C PHE A 4 -50.81 1.13 -38.30
N ALA A 5 -50.33 0.47 -37.25
CA ALA A 5 -50.12 1.14 -35.97
C ALA A 5 -48.80 0.72 -35.33
N ILE A 6 -47.84 1.63 -35.51
CA ILE A 6 -46.91 2.17 -34.51
C ILE A 6 -45.82 1.21 -34.01
N LEU A 7 -44.60 1.50 -34.52
CA LEU A 7 -43.33 1.12 -33.93
C LEU A 7 -43.22 1.63 -32.49
N THR A 8 -43.05 0.72 -31.53
CA THR A 8 -42.52 1.04 -30.19
C THR A 8 -41.01 0.79 -30.21
N LEU A 9 -40.23 1.86 -30.44
CA LEU A 9 -38.79 1.85 -30.14
C LEU A 9 -38.62 1.89 -28.61
N LEU A 10 -38.22 0.76 -28.02
CA LEU A 10 -37.72 0.72 -26.65
C LEU A 10 -36.30 1.28 -26.63
N ALA A 11 -36.16 2.54 -26.23
CA ALA A 11 -34.86 3.13 -25.89
C ALA A 11 -34.43 2.61 -24.50
N ALA A 12 -33.70 1.49 -24.47
CA ALA A 12 -32.99 1.05 -23.28
C ALA A 12 -31.73 1.91 -23.13
N ALA A 13 -31.85 3.02 -22.42
CA ALA A 13 -30.70 3.78 -21.95
C ALA A 13 -29.95 2.92 -20.92
N ALA A 14 -28.97 2.16 -21.39
CA ALA A 14 -28.00 1.50 -20.55
C ALA A 14 -27.13 2.59 -19.90
N PHE A 15 -27.54 3.07 -18.73
CA PHE A 15 -26.66 3.84 -17.86
C PHE A 15 -25.59 2.86 -17.34
N ALA A 16 -24.52 2.69 -18.11
CA ALA A 16 -23.30 2.08 -17.62
C ALA A 16 -22.83 2.94 -16.45
N ALA A 17 -23.02 2.43 -15.22
CA ALA A 17 -22.45 3.04 -14.04
C ALA A 17 -20.94 3.24 -14.30
N PRO A 18 -20.38 4.43 -14.02
CA PRO A 18 -18.94 4.62 -14.16
C PRO A 18 -18.26 3.56 -13.29
N ALA A 19 -17.46 2.71 -13.93
CA ALA A 19 -16.65 1.72 -13.24
C ALA A 19 -15.84 2.44 -12.15
N PRO A 20 -15.74 1.89 -10.93
CA PRO A 20 -14.92 2.49 -9.88
C PRO A 20 -13.52 2.69 -10.47
N GLN A 21 -13.10 3.95 -10.58
CA GLN A 21 -11.77 4.29 -11.02
C GLN A 21 -10.84 3.65 -10.00
N SER A 22 -10.12 2.59 -10.40
CA SER A 22 -9.02 2.06 -9.63
C SER A 22 -8.10 3.23 -9.34
N ALA A 23 -8.12 3.72 -8.10
CA ALA A 23 -7.22 4.76 -7.65
C ALA A 23 -5.82 4.31 -8.06
N ALA A 24 -5.19 5.09 -8.94
CA ALA A 24 -3.83 4.79 -9.36
C ALA A 24 -2.99 4.71 -8.08
N LEU A 25 -2.39 3.54 -7.81
CA LEU A 25 -1.45 3.37 -6.71
C LEU A 25 -0.37 4.44 -6.89
N VAL A 26 -0.44 5.52 -6.12
CA VAL A 26 0.58 6.55 -6.18
C VAL A 26 1.74 6.00 -5.37
N PRO A 27 2.90 5.71 -5.98
CA PRO A 27 4.03 5.14 -5.26
C PRO A 27 4.40 6.06 -4.10
N SER A 28 4.20 5.57 -2.88
CA SER A 28 4.12 6.42 -1.69
C SER A 28 5.45 6.49 -0.97
N GLY A 29 6.29 5.45 -1.08
CA GLY A 29 7.59 5.41 -0.45
C GLY A 29 8.48 4.26 -0.92
N SER A 30 9.68 4.25 -0.38
CA SER A 30 10.62 3.13 -0.45
C SER A 30 11.00 2.67 0.95
N ILE A 31 11.19 1.36 1.12
CA ILE A 31 11.79 0.82 2.33
C ILE A 31 12.98 -0.05 1.96
N THR A 32 14.01 0.06 2.77
CA THR A 32 15.08 -0.93 2.79
C THR A 32 14.92 -1.76 4.06
N THR A 33 15.01 -3.08 3.94
CA THR A 33 15.04 -4.00 5.07
C THR A 33 16.29 -4.87 5.04
N TRP A 34 16.73 -5.34 6.21
CA TRP A 34 17.88 -6.22 6.36
C TRP A 34 17.51 -7.46 7.17
N GLN A 35 18.18 -8.59 6.88
CA GLN A 35 18.01 -9.85 7.63
C GLN A 35 18.83 -9.92 8.93
N ASN A 36 19.42 -8.81 9.35
CA ASN A 36 20.10 -8.66 10.63
C ASN A 36 19.53 -7.44 11.37
N ASN A 37 19.87 -7.30 12.65
CA ASN A 37 19.41 -6.19 13.49
C ASN A 37 20.13 -4.86 13.20
N ALA A 38 20.95 -4.79 12.15
CA ALA A 38 21.71 -3.62 11.78
C ALA A 38 21.35 -3.17 10.37
N CYS A 39 21.15 -1.87 10.15
CA CYS A 39 20.96 -1.32 8.80
C CYS A 39 22.32 -1.18 8.10
N SER A 40 22.97 -2.32 7.86
CA SER A 40 24.33 -2.39 7.34
C SER A 40 24.45 -3.52 6.33
N ASP A 41 25.08 -3.21 5.19
CA ASP A 41 25.22 -4.10 4.04
C ASP A 41 26.23 -5.25 4.22
N ASN A 42 26.79 -5.44 5.43
CA ASN A 42 27.89 -6.39 5.67
C ASN A 42 27.60 -7.84 5.28
N ASP A 43 26.34 -8.27 5.25
CA ASP A 43 25.95 -9.67 5.02
C ASP A 43 25.18 -9.91 3.71
N GLY A 44 25.12 -8.93 2.80
CA GLY A 44 24.43 -9.07 1.50
C GLY A 44 22.92 -9.31 1.58
N SER A 45 22.35 -9.32 2.78
CA SER A 45 20.96 -9.68 3.05
C SER A 45 20.07 -8.44 3.18
N ARG A 46 20.17 -7.56 2.17
CA ARG A 46 19.39 -6.34 2.06
C ARG A 46 18.31 -6.49 1.01
N ASN A 47 17.09 -6.08 1.34
CA ASN A 47 16.00 -5.98 0.40
C ASN A 47 15.59 -4.52 0.26
N ASN A 48 15.48 -4.01 -0.97
CA ASN A 48 15.06 -2.65 -1.22
C ASN A 48 13.75 -2.68 -2.03
N LEU A 49 12.68 -2.26 -1.38
CA LEU A 49 11.34 -2.23 -1.96
C LEU A 49 10.99 -0.78 -2.28
N GLN A 50 10.72 -0.52 -3.55
CA GLN A 50 10.35 0.81 -4.05
C GLN A 50 8.92 0.79 -4.58
N ASN A 51 8.34 1.99 -4.75
CA ASN A 51 7.00 2.17 -5.30
C ASN A 51 5.93 1.44 -4.49
N LEU A 52 6.06 1.48 -3.17
CA LEU A 52 5.10 0.84 -2.28
C LEU A 52 3.75 1.55 -2.37
N PRO A 53 2.64 0.81 -2.52
CA PRO A 53 1.30 1.39 -2.47
C PRO A 53 0.99 2.01 -1.12
N ASP A 54 0.17 3.05 -1.13
CA ASP A 54 -0.55 3.50 0.04
C ASP A 54 -1.72 2.56 0.34
N GLN A 55 -2.14 2.56 1.60
CA GLN A 55 -3.33 1.89 2.09
C GLN A 55 -3.38 0.34 1.98
N GLU A 56 -2.38 -0.30 1.36
CA GLU A 56 -2.28 -1.75 1.28
C GLU A 56 -1.51 -2.32 2.48
N CYS A 57 -2.06 -3.39 3.09
CA CYS A 57 -1.38 -4.14 4.12
C CYS A 57 -0.45 -5.17 3.49
N ARG A 58 0.83 -5.17 3.88
CA ARG A 58 1.84 -6.07 3.33
C ARG A 58 2.67 -6.69 4.45
N SER A 59 3.15 -7.90 4.22
CA SER A 59 4.08 -8.55 5.15
C SER A 59 5.42 -7.83 5.17
N LEU A 60 5.95 -7.59 6.36
CA LEU A 60 7.28 -7.04 6.58
C LEU A 60 8.30 -8.18 6.58
N GLY A 61 9.31 -8.08 5.74
CA GLY A 61 10.43 -9.03 5.71
C GLY A 61 11.69 -8.39 6.28
N GLY A 62 12.35 -9.07 7.22
CA GLY A 62 13.62 -8.63 7.82
C GLY A 62 13.52 -8.31 9.31
N PHE A 63 14.70 -8.13 9.93
CA PHE A 63 14.87 -7.83 11.36
C PHE A 63 15.18 -6.36 11.61
N SER A 64 15.54 -5.60 10.58
CA SER A 64 15.61 -4.15 10.65
C SER A 64 15.11 -3.50 9.36
N LEU A 65 14.65 -2.25 9.48
CA LEU A 65 14.19 -1.45 8.36
C LEU A 65 14.70 -0.01 8.41
N GLN A 66 14.71 0.62 7.25
CA GLN A 66 14.87 2.04 7.05
C GLN A 66 13.81 2.48 6.05
N VAL A 67 13.02 3.48 6.44
CA VAL A 67 11.98 4.06 5.58
C VAL A 67 12.52 5.32 4.94
N ASP A 68 12.39 5.42 3.62
CA ASP A 68 12.69 6.63 2.87
C ASP A 68 11.48 7.00 2.01
N PHE A 69 10.76 8.04 2.43
CA PHE A 69 9.68 8.60 1.63
C PHE A 69 10.27 9.63 0.68
N LEU A 70 10.67 9.17 -0.50
CA LEU A 70 11.34 9.95 -1.54
C LEU A 70 10.65 11.29 -1.89
N ARG A 71 9.33 11.42 -1.67
CA ARG A 71 8.55 12.61 -2.05
C ARG A 71 7.39 12.99 -1.14
N GLN A 72 7.13 12.24 -0.06
CA GLN A 72 5.91 12.46 0.75
C GLN A 72 6.24 12.55 2.25
N THR A 73 6.36 13.79 2.74
CA THR A 73 6.61 14.08 4.16
C THR A 73 5.38 13.88 5.04
N SER A 74 4.19 13.75 4.44
CA SER A 74 2.92 13.50 5.12
C SER A 74 2.59 12.03 5.33
N CYS A 75 3.34 11.12 4.71
CA CYS A 75 3.09 9.68 4.85
C CYS A 75 3.69 9.13 6.15
N GLU A 76 3.00 8.14 6.70
CA GLU A 76 3.40 7.39 7.86
C GLU A 76 3.59 5.91 7.48
N PHE A 77 4.70 5.31 7.91
CA PHE A 77 4.91 3.88 7.81
C PHE A 77 4.45 3.23 9.11
N ARG A 78 3.32 2.53 9.06
CA ARG A 78 2.71 1.90 10.23
C ARG A 78 3.07 0.42 10.25
N VAL A 79 3.59 -0.08 11.36
CA VAL A 79 3.93 -1.49 11.53
C VAL A 79 3.04 -2.17 12.57
N TYR A 80 2.85 -3.47 12.39
CA TYR A 80 1.93 -4.29 13.17
C TYR A 80 2.61 -5.59 13.59
N THR A 81 2.24 -6.07 14.78
CA THR A 81 2.65 -7.38 15.32
C THR A 81 1.80 -8.53 14.77
N SER A 82 0.70 -8.24 14.06
CA SER A 82 -0.03 -9.27 13.32
C SER A 82 0.66 -9.56 12.00
N SER A 83 0.76 -10.83 11.62
CA SER A 83 1.35 -11.27 10.35
C SER A 83 0.36 -11.24 9.17
N THR A 84 -0.94 -11.07 9.46
CA THR A 84 -2.01 -11.23 8.47
C THR A 84 -2.94 -10.03 8.35
N SER A 85 -2.85 -9.05 9.25
CA SER A 85 -3.74 -7.90 9.26
C SER A 85 -3.03 -6.60 9.66
N CYS A 86 -3.47 -5.50 9.06
CA CYS A 86 -3.08 -4.13 9.43
C CYS A 86 -4.28 -3.38 10.03
N ASP A 87 -5.26 -4.14 10.53
CA ASP A 87 -6.46 -3.63 11.18
C ASP A 87 -6.17 -3.30 12.65
N GLY A 88 -6.57 -2.09 13.07
CA GLY A 88 -6.40 -1.61 14.44
C GLY A 88 -5.23 -0.64 14.64
N THR A 89 -4.81 -0.50 15.89
CA THR A 89 -3.77 0.44 16.29
C THR A 89 -2.39 -0.09 15.86
N PRO A 90 -1.58 0.70 15.14
CA PRO A 90 -0.23 0.29 14.78
C PRO A 90 0.64 0.14 16.03
N ALA A 91 1.51 -0.85 16.03
CA ALA A 91 2.47 -1.08 17.11
C ALA A 91 3.55 0.01 17.15
N ALA A 92 3.96 0.49 15.96
CA ALA A 92 4.80 1.66 15.83
C ALA A 92 4.48 2.42 14.52
N VAL A 93 4.82 3.70 14.53
CA VAL A 93 4.65 4.61 13.38
C VAL A 93 5.99 5.27 13.10
N PHE A 94 6.53 5.04 11.92
CA PHE A 94 7.78 5.65 11.46
C PHE A 94 7.48 6.78 10.49
N LYS A 95 8.07 7.93 10.76
CA LYS A 95 8.00 9.12 9.91
C LYS A 95 9.16 9.13 8.91
N PRO A 96 9.07 9.92 7.83
CA PRO A 96 10.18 10.18 6.92
C PRO A 96 11.38 10.76 7.66
N SER A 97 12.31 9.89 8.04
CA SER A 97 13.55 10.23 8.72
C SER A 97 14.34 8.95 8.87
N SER A 98 15.44 8.86 8.12
CA SER A 98 16.34 7.72 7.89
C SER A 98 17.03 7.17 9.16
N VAL A 99 16.25 6.69 10.12
CA VAL A 99 16.76 5.98 11.29
C VAL A 99 16.57 4.49 11.07
N CYS A 100 17.62 3.73 11.37
CA CYS A 100 17.52 2.28 11.41
C CYS A 100 16.55 1.86 12.52
N HIS A 101 15.53 1.08 12.18
CA HIS A 101 14.55 0.58 13.13
C HIS A 101 14.66 -0.93 13.25
N ASP A 102 14.73 -1.44 14.48
CA ASP A 102 14.58 -2.88 14.73
C ASP A 102 13.12 -3.29 14.49
N THR A 103 12.94 -4.36 13.73
CA THR A 103 11.64 -4.88 13.31
C THR A 103 11.41 -6.33 13.71
N THR A 104 12.25 -6.87 14.60
CA THR A 104 12.22 -8.28 15.01
C THR A 104 10.84 -8.74 15.47
N ASN A 105 10.04 -7.82 16.04
CA ASN A 105 8.70 -8.10 16.58
C ASN A 105 7.55 -7.64 15.67
N PHE A 106 7.85 -7.18 14.45
CA PHE A 106 6.83 -6.70 13.51
C PHE A 106 6.74 -7.63 12.31
N HIS A 107 5.53 -7.86 11.82
CA HIS A 107 5.26 -8.85 10.78
C HIS A 107 4.50 -8.28 9.58
N ALA A 108 3.82 -7.15 9.75
CA ALA A 108 3.13 -6.48 8.67
C ALA A 108 3.32 -4.95 8.75
N TYR A 109 3.12 -4.29 7.62
CA TYR A 109 3.14 -2.85 7.51
C TYR A 109 2.05 -2.33 6.57
N LYS A 110 1.72 -1.06 6.76
CA LYS A 110 0.82 -0.29 5.91
C LYS A 110 1.34 1.14 5.79
N ILE A 111 1.40 1.67 4.59
CA ILE A 111 1.70 3.09 4.37
C ILE A 111 0.40 3.87 4.41
N VAL A 112 0.37 4.92 5.22
CA VAL A 112 -0.78 5.82 5.32
C VAL A 112 -0.31 7.24 5.00
N CYS A 113 -0.67 7.66 3.80
CA CYS A 113 -0.81 9.05 3.40
C CYS A 113 -2.32 9.36 3.44
#